data_AF-A0A285PHT3-F1
#
_entry.id   AF-A0A285PHT3-F1
#
_cell.length_a   1.000
_cell.length_b   1.000
_cell.length_c   1.000
_cell.angle_alpha   90.00
_cell.angle_beta   90.00
_cell.angle_gamma   90.00
#
_symmetry.space_group_name_H-M   'P 1'
#
loop_
_entity.id
_entity.type
_entity.pdbx_description
1 polymer ?
#
loop_
_entity_poly.entity_id
_entity_poly.type
_entity_poly.pdbx_seq_one_letter_code
_entity_poly.pdbx_strand_id
1 'polypeptide(L)'
;MLMDDATWRRHANPLSVYSRFTILPLLTLAIWSYDWIGGWCVPFIALALFWNWYNPRAFKAVDTISGWASEGVIGERIYLKRQENNVRLGHVRAIHILSTCTALAAIIWLWGLWTHDLPTTLWSLTLTMLFKTWAFDRMVWIYRESKENGISSTNTKQLHNR
;
A
#
# COMPACT_ATOMS: atom_id res chain seq x y z
N MET A 1 0.04 17.28 7.34
CA MET A 1 1.09 17.57 6.34
C MET A 1 0.66 16.92 5.03
N LEU A 2 0.13 17.71 4.09
CA LEU A 2 -0.29 17.22 2.79
C LEU A 2 0.98 17.07 1.94
N MET A 3 1.34 15.86 1.54
CA MET A 3 2.45 15.60 0.61
C MET A 3 2.28 16.48 -0.64
N ASP A 4 3.37 17.13 -1.06
CA ASP A 4 3.41 17.94 -2.28
C ASP A 4 3.13 17.08 -3.53
N ASP A 5 2.60 17.69 -4.59
CA ASP A 5 2.16 17.02 -5.82
C ASP A 5 3.28 16.18 -6.45
N ALA A 6 4.52 16.67 -6.39
CA ALA A 6 5.70 15.96 -6.86
C ALA A 6 5.95 14.65 -6.08
N THR A 7 5.61 14.63 -4.79
CA THR A 7 5.79 13.45 -3.92
C THR A 7 4.73 12.39 -4.24
N TRP A 8 3.49 12.80 -4.49
CA TRP A 8 2.43 11.89 -4.96
C TRP A 8 2.77 11.25 -6.30
N ARG A 9 3.35 12.00 -7.25
CA ARG A 9 3.77 11.43 -8.54
C ARG A 9 4.89 10.40 -8.42
N ARG A 10 5.82 10.56 -7.48
CA ARG A 10 6.82 9.52 -7.16
C ARG A 10 6.17 8.31 -6.51
N HIS A 11 5.20 8.55 -5.63
CA HIS A 11 4.49 7.48 -4.94
C HIS A 11 3.61 6.63 -5.86
N ALA A 12 3.07 7.23 -6.92
CA ALA A 12 2.26 6.57 -7.94
C ALA A 12 3.07 5.67 -8.88
N ASN A 13 4.40 5.59 -8.73
CA ASN A 13 5.21 4.70 -9.55
C ASN A 13 4.83 3.23 -9.34
N PRO A 14 4.40 2.50 -10.39
CA PRO A 14 4.03 1.08 -10.26
C PRO A 14 5.11 0.23 -9.65
N LEU A 15 6.38 0.49 -10.01
CA LEU A 15 7.51 -0.25 -9.46
C LEU A 15 7.65 0.00 -7.95
N SER A 16 7.43 1.23 -7.49
CA SER A 16 7.39 1.54 -6.04
C SER A 16 6.24 0.83 -5.34
N VAL A 17 5.05 0.79 -5.94
CA VAL A 17 3.89 0.12 -5.37
C VAL A 17 4.15 -1.39 -5.23
N TYR A 18 4.53 -2.06 -6.31
CA TYR A 18 4.74 -3.51 -6.32
C TYR A 18 5.88 -3.92 -5.39
N SER A 19 6.99 -3.17 -5.36
CA SER A 19 8.12 -3.49 -4.48
C SER A 19 7.87 -3.16 -3.00
N ARG A 20 6.76 -2.50 -2.65
CA ARG A 20 6.31 -2.37 -1.25
C ARG A 20 5.51 -3.58 -0.78
N PHE A 21 4.87 -4.32 -1.69
CA PHE A 21 4.19 -5.56 -1.36
C PHE A 21 5.17 -6.67 -0.96
N THR A 22 6.43 -6.60 -1.39
CA THR A 22 7.45 -7.59 -1.02
C THR A 22 8.00 -7.41 0.40
N ILE A 23 7.79 -6.26 1.04
CA ILE A 23 8.36 -5.96 2.36
C ILE A 23 7.86 -6.93 3.43
N LEU A 24 6.55 -7.21 3.47
CA LEU A 24 5.96 -8.12 4.46
C LEU A 24 6.47 -9.57 4.30
N PRO A 25 6.47 -10.16 3.09
CA PRO A 25 7.11 -11.45 2.85
C PRO A 25 8.60 -11.47 3.20
N LEU A 26 9.36 -10.44 2.82
CA LEU A 26 10.79 -10.35 3.15
C LEU A 26 11.04 -10.28 4.65
N LEU A 27 10.21 -9.51 5.38
CA LEU A 27 10.32 -9.40 6.83
C LEU A 27 9.93 -10.71 7.51
N THR A 28 8.92 -11.42 6.98
CA THR A 28 8.55 -12.77 7.45
C THR A 28 9.73 -13.74 7.30
N LEU A 29 10.34 -13.78 6.11
CA LEU A 29 11.50 -14.64 5.83
C LEU A 29 12.70 -14.28 6.70
N ALA A 30 12.98 -12.99 6.89
CA ALA A 30 14.06 -12.53 7.74
C ALA A 30 13.86 -12.98 9.19
N ILE A 31 12.66 -12.82 9.75
CA ILE A 31 12.37 -13.27 11.12
C ILE A 31 12.47 -14.78 11.22
N TRP A 32 11.90 -15.52 10.26
CA TRP A 32 11.97 -16.99 10.25
C TRP A 32 13.40 -17.52 10.16
N SER A 33 14.26 -16.82 9.41
CA SER A 33 15.66 -17.24 9.26
C SER A 33 16.43 -17.28 10.58
N TYR A 34 15.90 -16.70 11.66
CA TYR A 34 16.50 -16.80 12.99
C TYR A 34 16.80 -18.25 13.40
N ASP A 35 15.93 -19.21 13.08
CA ASP A 35 16.15 -20.61 13.43
C ASP A 35 17.35 -21.23 12.70
N TRP A 36 17.73 -20.68 11.53
CA TRP A 36 18.75 -21.24 10.66
C TRP A 36 20.08 -20.51 10.78
N ILE A 37 20.03 -19.18 10.85
CA ILE A 37 21.20 -18.30 10.85
C ILE A 37 21.38 -17.52 12.16
N GLY A 38 20.50 -17.72 13.14
CA GLY A 38 20.56 -17.06 14.45
C GLY A 38 20.46 -15.54 14.33
N GLY A 39 21.26 -14.83 15.12
CA GLY A 39 21.30 -13.36 15.14
C GLY A 39 21.70 -12.69 13.83
N TRP A 40 22.21 -13.44 12.83
CA TRP A 40 22.46 -12.92 11.49
C TRP A 40 21.19 -12.53 10.71
N CYS A 41 20.00 -12.83 11.25
CA CYS A 41 18.73 -12.33 10.71
C CYS A 41 18.57 -10.79 10.88
N VAL A 42 19.22 -10.18 11.88
CA VAL A 42 19.07 -8.76 12.21
C VAL A 42 19.43 -7.83 11.03
N PRO A 43 20.56 -8.04 10.31
CA PRO A 43 20.84 -7.33 9.07
C PRO A 43 19.73 -7.42 8.02
N PHE A 44 19.07 -8.58 7.85
CA PHE A 44 17.99 -8.75 6.87
C PHE A 44 16.72 -8.01 7.28
N ILE A 45 16.38 -8.01 8.57
CA ILE A 45 15.29 -7.19 9.11
C ILE A 45 15.59 -5.70 8.89
N ALA A 46 16.80 -5.26 9.23
CA ALA A 46 17.24 -3.89 9.02
C ALA A 46 17.19 -3.49 7.54
N LEU A 47 17.58 -4.39 6.64
CA LEU A 47 17.50 -4.17 5.19
C LEU A 47 16.05 -4.04 4.71
N ALA A 48 15.12 -4.86 5.22
CA ALA A 48 13.70 -4.77 4.88
C ALA A 48 13.08 -3.44 5.35
N LEU A 49 13.43 -3.00 6.56
CA LEU A 49 13.01 -1.70 7.10
C LEU A 49 13.63 -0.53 6.34
N PHE A 50 14.91 -0.63 5.99
CA PHE A 50 15.59 0.34 5.14
C PHE A 50 14.95 0.41 3.76
N TRP A 51 14.62 -0.74 3.15
CA TRP A 51 13.92 -0.78 1.88
C TRP A 51 12.56 -0.11 1.99
N ASN A 52 11.78 -0.36 3.04
CA ASN A 52 10.51 0.34 3.27
C ASN A 52 10.65 1.88 3.28
N TRP A 53 11.72 2.38 3.90
CA TRP A 53 12.01 3.82 3.95
C TRP A 53 12.58 4.38 2.64
N TYR A 54 13.48 3.64 1.97
CA TYR A 54 14.17 4.07 0.76
C TYR A 54 13.32 3.92 -0.51
N ASN A 55 12.38 2.97 -0.52
CA ASN A 55 11.57 2.64 -1.68
C ASN A 55 10.89 3.85 -2.35
N PRO A 56 10.18 4.76 -1.64
CA PRO A 56 9.55 5.92 -2.27
C PRO A 56 10.55 6.92 -2.87
N ARG A 57 11.83 6.87 -2.47
CA ARG A 57 12.91 7.74 -2.95
C ARG A 57 13.68 7.12 -4.12
N ALA A 58 13.65 5.80 -4.25
CA ALA A 58 14.38 5.07 -5.28
C ALA A 58 13.80 5.25 -6.70
N PHE A 59 12.51 5.59 -6.81
CA PHE A 59 11.81 5.64 -8.09
C PHE A 59 11.52 7.07 -8.55
N LYS A 60 11.63 7.28 -9.87
CA LYS A 60 11.29 8.55 -10.52
C LYS A 60 9.78 8.80 -10.48
N ALA A 61 9.40 10.07 -10.57
CA ALA A 61 8.01 10.48 -10.74
C ALA A 61 7.46 9.91 -12.06
N VAL A 62 6.19 9.53 -12.05
CA VAL A 62 5.51 9.06 -13.27
C VAL A 62 4.92 10.26 -14.02
N ASP A 63 5.15 10.31 -15.32
CA ASP A 63 4.62 11.36 -16.21
C ASP A 63 3.13 11.12 -16.54
N THR A 64 2.70 9.85 -16.57
CA THR A 64 1.32 9.45 -16.94
C THR A 64 0.71 8.50 -15.90
N ILE A 65 -0.46 8.87 -15.35
CA ILE A 65 -1.20 7.98 -14.43
C ILE A 65 -1.90 6.90 -15.27
N SER A 66 -1.28 5.74 -15.37
CA SER A 66 -1.87 4.56 -16.02
C SER A 66 -1.60 3.30 -15.21
N GLY A 67 -2.56 2.36 -15.27
CA GLY A 67 -2.45 1.06 -14.63
C GLY A 67 -2.88 1.03 -13.16
N TRP A 68 -3.24 -0.17 -12.70
CA TRP A 68 -3.83 -0.42 -11.38
C TRP A 68 -3.05 0.21 -10.21
N ALA A 69 -1.72 0.12 -10.23
CA ALA A 69 -0.86 0.66 -9.18
C ALA A 69 -0.92 2.20 -9.08
N SER A 70 -0.80 2.89 -10.22
CA SER A 70 -0.86 4.35 -10.28
C SER A 70 -2.24 4.88 -9.91
N GLU A 71 -3.30 4.22 -10.42
CA GLU A 71 -4.70 4.55 -10.13
C GLU A 71 -5.01 4.42 -8.64
N GLY A 72 -4.53 3.35 -7.98
CA GLY A 72 -4.76 3.12 -6.56
C GLY A 72 -4.13 4.18 -5.67
N VAL A 73 -2.91 4.64 -6.00
CA VAL A 73 -2.25 5.72 -5.25
C VAL A 73 -2.97 7.06 -5.39
N ILE A 74 -3.47 7.39 -6.59
CA ILE A 74 -4.27 8.61 -6.77
C ILE A 74 -5.63 8.47 -6.08
N GLY A 75 -6.22 7.29 -6.11
CA GLY A 75 -7.42 6.95 -5.34
C GLY A 75 -7.23 7.16 -3.83
N GLU A 76 -6.07 6.78 -3.29
CA GLU A 76 -5.71 7.02 -1.91
C GLU A 76 -5.64 8.52 -1.60
N ARG A 77 -5.03 9.32 -2.48
CA ARG A 77 -5.03 10.79 -2.35
C ARG A 77 -6.45 11.37 -2.30
N ILE A 78 -7.35 10.89 -3.18
CA ILE A 78 -8.75 11.31 -3.20
C ILE A 78 -9.44 10.90 -1.90
N TYR A 79 -9.19 9.69 -1.41
CA TYR A 79 -9.74 9.16 -0.17
C TYR A 79 -9.25 9.90 1.09
N LEU A 80 -8.00 10.34 1.16
CA LEU A 80 -7.50 11.15 2.26
C LEU A 80 -8.29 12.46 2.40
N LYS A 81 -8.73 13.01 1.26
CA LYS A 81 -9.63 14.16 1.16
C LYS A 81 -11.09 13.76 0.92
N ARG A 82 -11.53 12.60 1.42
CA ARG A 82 -12.87 12.02 1.16
C ARG A 82 -14.04 12.96 1.45
N GLN A 83 -13.92 13.84 2.46
CA GLN A 83 -14.96 14.82 2.80
C GLN A 83 -15.06 15.91 1.72
N GLU A 84 -13.93 16.42 1.22
CA GLU A 84 -13.88 17.42 0.14
C GLU A 84 -14.33 16.82 -1.19
N ASN A 85 -13.98 15.55 -1.45
CA ASN A 85 -14.23 14.88 -2.72
C ASN A 85 -15.57 14.14 -2.78
N ASN A 86 -16.44 14.28 -1.77
CA ASN A 86 -17.75 13.63 -1.69
C ASN A 86 -17.70 12.11 -1.98
N VAL A 87 -16.67 11.42 -1.48
CA VAL A 87 -16.52 9.97 -1.70
C VAL A 87 -17.69 9.24 -1.07
N ARG A 88 -18.35 8.36 -1.84
CA ARG A 88 -19.52 7.59 -1.38
C ARG A 88 -19.20 6.83 -0.10
N LEU A 89 -20.11 6.92 0.88
CA LEU A 89 -19.97 6.27 2.19
C LEU A 89 -19.74 4.75 2.09
N GLY A 90 -20.26 4.09 1.05
CA GLY A 90 -20.04 2.66 0.80
C GLY A 90 -18.55 2.31 0.61
N HIS A 91 -17.79 3.15 -0.11
CA HIS A 91 -16.34 2.95 -0.28
C HIS A 91 -15.60 3.13 1.04
N VAL A 92 -15.96 4.16 1.80
CA VAL A 92 -15.33 4.45 3.10
C VAL A 92 -15.53 3.29 4.08
N ARG A 93 -16.76 2.76 4.18
CA ARG A 93 -17.06 1.59 5.02
C ARG A 93 -16.28 0.36 4.57
N ALA A 94 -16.26 0.07 3.27
CA ALA A 94 -15.51 -1.08 2.74
C ALA A 94 -14.02 -0.99 3.08
N ILE A 95 -13.40 0.17 2.88
CA ILE A 95 -11.99 0.39 3.21
C ILE A 95 -11.73 0.23 4.70
N HIS A 96 -12.59 0.77 5.58
CA HIS A 96 -12.45 0.60 7.03
C HIS A 96 -12.56 -0.87 7.46
N ILE A 97 -13.54 -1.60 6.94
CA ILE A 97 -13.71 -3.04 7.24
C ILE A 97 -12.48 -3.81 6.79
N LEU A 98 -12.05 -3.62 5.54
CA LEU A 98 -10.87 -4.30 5.00
C LEU A 98 -9.61 -3.95 5.78
N SER A 99 -9.41 -2.67 6.14
CA SER A 99 -8.25 -2.24 6.93
C SER A 99 -8.26 -2.85 8.34
N THR A 100 -9.44 -3.02 8.93
CA THR A 100 -9.61 -3.69 10.22
C THR A 100 -9.28 -5.17 10.10
N CYS A 101 -9.76 -5.85 9.05
CA CYS A 101 -9.40 -7.24 8.75
C CYS A 101 -7.90 -7.40 8.50
N THR A 102 -7.26 -6.46 7.78
CA THR A 102 -5.80 -6.44 7.60
C THR A 102 -5.08 -6.32 8.94
N ALA A 103 -5.52 -5.42 9.83
CA ALA A 103 -4.90 -5.25 11.15
C ALA A 103 -5.03 -6.51 12.02
N LEU A 104 -6.21 -7.13 12.03
CA LEU A 104 -6.45 -8.39 12.76
C LEU A 104 -5.60 -9.53 12.21
N ALA A 105 -5.53 -9.67 10.88
CA ALA A 105 -4.68 -10.68 10.24
C ALA A 105 -3.19 -10.43 10.54
N ALA A 106 -2.75 -9.17 10.59
CA ALA A 106 -1.37 -8.82 10.94
C ALA A 106 -1.04 -9.15 12.40
N ILE A 107 -2.00 -9.02 13.33
CA ILE A 107 -1.81 -9.44 14.73
C ILE A 107 -1.64 -10.97 14.81
N ILE A 108 -2.46 -11.73 14.08
CA ILE A 108 -2.32 -13.20 14.01
C ILE A 108 -0.98 -13.59 13.38
N TRP A 109 -0.51 -12.82 12.38
CA TRP A 109 0.80 -13.03 11.76
C TRP A 109 1.96 -12.78 12.73
N LEU A 110 1.90 -11.72 13.53
CA LEU A 110 2.88 -11.48 14.59
C LEU A 110 2.86 -12.61 15.63
N TRP A 111 1.67 -13.11 15.98
CA TRP A 111 1.54 -14.26 16.87
C TRP A 111 2.16 -15.53 16.28
N GLY A 112 1.87 -15.84 15.01
CA GLY A 112 2.45 -17.00 14.32
C GLY A 112 3.97 -16.95 14.25
N LEU A 113 4.53 -15.76 14.02
CA LEU A 113 5.98 -15.53 14.08
C LEU A 113 6.54 -15.75 15.50
N TRP A 114 5.84 -15.26 16.53
CA TRP A 114 6.27 -15.44 17.92
C TRP A 114 6.29 -16.90 18.33
N THR A 115 5.27 -17.67 17.94
CA THR A 115 5.16 -19.10 18.26
C THR A 115 5.92 -20.00 17.27
N HIS A 116 6.58 -19.42 16.25
CA HIS A 116 7.24 -20.15 15.17
C HIS A 116 6.31 -21.17 14.46
N ASP A 117 5.01 -20.87 14.37
CA ASP A 117 4.02 -21.74 13.73
C ASP A 117 3.86 -21.40 12.25
N LEU A 118 4.35 -22.29 11.38
CA LEU A 118 4.46 -22.02 9.94
C LEU A 118 3.09 -21.94 9.26
N PRO A 119 2.14 -22.85 9.52
CA PRO A 119 0.79 -22.75 8.97
C PRO A 119 0.10 -21.44 9.35
N THR A 120 0.09 -21.06 10.63
CA THR A 120 -0.54 -19.80 11.07
C THR A 120 0.13 -18.60 10.44
N THR A 121 1.47 -18.57 10.37
CA THR A 121 2.20 -17.44 9.78
C THR A 121 1.91 -17.29 8.29
N LEU A 122 1.95 -18.37 7.50
CA LEU A 122 1.69 -18.30 6.07
C LEU A 122 0.22 -17.94 5.78
N TRP A 123 -0.71 -18.51 6.54
CA TRP A 123 -2.14 -18.23 6.38
C TRP A 123 -2.47 -16.76 6.71
N SER A 124 -2.01 -16.28 7.85
CA SER A 124 -2.22 -14.90 8.29
C SER A 124 -1.47 -13.87 7.44
N LEU A 125 -0.26 -14.18 6.95
CA LEU A 125 0.45 -13.37 5.97
C LEU A 125 -0.37 -13.26 4.67
N THR A 126 -0.88 -14.38 4.17
CA THR A 126 -1.70 -14.41 2.95
C THR A 126 -2.97 -13.57 3.12
N LEU A 127 -3.67 -13.71 4.26
CA LEU A 127 -4.85 -12.90 4.57
C LEU A 127 -4.52 -11.41 4.70
N THR A 128 -3.43 -11.08 5.38
CA THR A 128 -2.96 -9.68 5.52
C THR A 128 -2.71 -9.06 4.15
N MET A 129 -2.01 -9.78 3.28
CA MET A 129 -1.71 -9.34 1.92
C MET A 129 -2.98 -9.24 1.07
N LEU A 130 -3.89 -10.20 1.17
CA LEU A 130 -5.16 -10.21 0.45
C LEU A 130 -6.03 -9.01 0.82
N PHE A 131 -6.29 -8.81 2.12
CA PHE A 131 -7.12 -7.70 2.59
C PHE A 131 -6.48 -6.34 2.29
N LYS A 132 -5.16 -6.22 2.42
CA LYS A 132 -4.42 -5.01 2.06
C LYS A 132 -4.55 -4.69 0.57
N THR A 133 -4.37 -5.71 -0.28
CA THR A 133 -4.49 -5.57 -1.75
C THR A 133 -5.93 -5.23 -2.14
N TRP A 134 -6.92 -5.83 -1.48
CA TRP A 134 -8.33 -5.53 -1.74
C TRP A 134 -8.72 -4.12 -1.27
N ALA A 135 -8.23 -3.67 -0.11
CA ALA A 135 -8.42 -2.28 0.34
C ALA A 135 -7.81 -1.30 -0.67
N PHE A 136 -6.63 -1.62 -1.20
CA PHE A 136 -5.99 -0.83 -2.25
C PHE A 136 -6.77 -0.87 -3.57
N ASP A 137 -7.33 -2.02 -3.95
CA ASP A 137 -8.24 -2.12 -5.10
C ASP A 137 -9.45 -1.19 -4.94
N ARG A 138 -10.05 -1.09 -3.74
CA ARG A 138 -11.13 -0.10 -3.50
C ARG A 138 -10.69 1.34 -3.77
N MET A 139 -9.41 1.69 -3.61
CA MET A 139 -8.90 3.00 -3.99
C MET A 139 -8.89 3.21 -5.51
N VAL A 140 -8.55 2.17 -6.27
CA VAL A 140 -8.64 2.20 -7.76
C VAL A 140 -10.06 2.50 -8.20
N TRP A 141 -11.06 1.89 -7.56
CA TRP A 141 -12.47 2.16 -7.85
C TRP A 141 -12.86 3.61 -7.55
N ILE A 142 -12.41 4.17 -6.42
CA ILE A 142 -12.63 5.58 -6.09
C ILE A 142 -12.05 6.49 -7.18
N TYR A 143 -10.84 6.20 -7.66
CA TYR A 143 -10.22 6.97 -8.74
C TYR A 143 -11.02 6.89 -10.05
N ARG A 144 -11.42 5.68 -10.46
CA ARG A 144 -12.19 5.48 -11.70
C ARG A 144 -13.55 6.17 -11.65
N GLU A 145 -14.28 6.03 -10.55
CA GLU A 145 -15.57 6.71 -10.35
C GLU A 145 -15.40 8.24 -10.31
N SER A 146 -14.33 8.75 -9.68
CA SER A 146 -14.00 10.18 -9.70
C SER A 146 -13.63 10.69 -11.09
N LYS A 147 -13.04 9.85 -11.95
CA LYS A 147 -12.71 10.18 -13.34
C LYS A 147 -13.96 10.22 -14.21
N GLU A 148 -14.86 9.24 -14.06
CA GLU A 148 -16.13 9.15 -14.78
C GLU A 148 -17.08 10.30 -14.42
N ASN A 149 -17.16 10.67 -13.14
CA ASN A 149 -18.00 11.77 -12.66
C ASN A 149 -17.45 13.18 -12.98
N GLY A 150 -16.38 13.29 -13.79
CA GLY A 150 -15.81 14.57 -14.22
C GLY A 150 -15.03 15.33 -13.14
N ILE A 151 -14.98 14.86 -11.90
CA ILE A 151 -14.24 15.47 -10.77
C ILE A 151 -12.72 15.48 -11.05
N SER A 152 -12.22 14.56 -11.88
CA SER A 152 -10.83 14.54 -12.33
C SER A 152 -10.51 15.55 -13.44
N SER A 153 -11.51 15.98 -14.23
CA SER A 153 -11.29 16.88 -15.38
C SER A 153 -10.86 18.29 -14.98
N THR A 154 -11.18 18.72 -13.76
CA THR A 154 -10.77 20.03 -13.24
C THR A 154 -9.31 20.04 -12.78
N ASN A 155 -8.77 18.90 -12.31
CA ASN A 155 -7.36 18.77 -11.97
C ASN A 155 -6.47 18.40 -13.17
N THR A 156 -6.98 17.75 -14.21
CA THR A 156 -6.19 17.52 -15.44
C THR A 156 -5.96 18.79 -16.26
N LYS A 157 -6.89 19.75 -16.22
CA LYS A 157 -6.67 21.06 -16.89
C LYS A 157 -5.66 21.96 -16.16
N GLN A 158 -5.41 21.76 -14.86
CA GLN A 158 -4.31 22.42 -14.16
C GLN A 158 -2.94 21.75 -14.42
N LEU A 159 -2.92 20.52 -14.95
CA LEU A 159 -1.71 19.76 -15.25
C LEU A 159 -1.09 20.07 -16.63
N HIS A 160 -1.78 20.81 -17.49
CA HIS A 160 -1.26 21.20 -18.81
C HIS A 160 -0.95 22.69 -18.93
N ASN A 161 -1.18 23.48 -17.87
CA ASN A 161 -1.09 24.95 -17.94
C ASN A 161 -0.23 25.58 -16.83
N ARG A 162 0.72 24.83 -16.28
CA ARG A 162 1.83 25.36 -15.47
C ARG A 162 3.09 24.57 -15.69
#